data_AF-N4UQV5-F1
#
_entry.id   AF-N4UQV5-F1
#
_cell.length_a   1.000
_cell.length_b   1.000
_cell.length_c   1.000
_cell.angle_alpha   90.00
_cell.angle_beta   90.00
_cell.angle_gamma   90.00
#
_symmetry.space_group_name_H-M   'P 1'
#
loop_
_entity.id
_entity.type
_entity.pdbx_description
1 polymer ?
#
loop_
_entity_poly.entity_id
_entity_poly.type
_entity_poly.pdbx_seq_one_letter_code
_entity_poly.pdbx_strand_id
1 'polypeptide(L)'
;MLVQGIPSSGTTNGANPYDVVISIGTPISNPVAGSISYVTNRYLNPFISGRRDLTRLDFARVSATSNTVTVNVDTSLAAANQISVFNARSGLTANIYNPATGGFNLVFGNNGAISGKIVITGRAPVSGGQAPYQAIISGKVKQKGTFTL
;
A
#
# COMPACT_ATOMS: atom_id res chain seq x y z
N MET A 1 -4.68 -3.81 -6.42
CA MET A 1 -4.93 -5.26 -6.38
C MET A 1 -5.29 -5.64 -4.94
N LEU A 2 -6.22 -6.57 -4.76
CA LEU A 2 -6.64 -7.11 -3.47
C LEU A 2 -6.52 -8.64 -3.55
N VAL A 3 -5.87 -9.27 -2.57
CA VAL A 3 -5.72 -10.72 -2.47
C VAL A 3 -6.17 -11.22 -1.09
N GLN A 4 -6.43 -12.52 -0.96
CA GLN A 4 -6.71 -13.11 0.35
C GLN A 4 -5.50 -12.90 1.28
N GLY A 5 -5.79 -12.73 2.57
CA GLY A 5 -4.79 -12.57 3.61
C GLY A 5 -3.69 -13.61 3.57
N ILE A 6 -2.45 -13.16 3.58
CA ILE A 6 -1.26 -14.01 3.67
C ILE A 6 -0.95 -14.21 5.16
N PRO A 7 -0.89 -15.47 5.65
CA PRO A 7 -0.56 -15.72 7.05
C PRO A 7 0.83 -15.18 7.40
N SER A 8 0.90 -14.23 8.32
CA SER A 8 2.14 -13.61 8.77
C SER A 8 2.72 -14.33 9.99
N SER A 9 4.04 -14.50 10.00
CA SER A 9 4.79 -15.01 11.15
C SER A 9 5.51 -13.85 11.82
N GLY A 10 5.48 -13.80 13.16
CA GLY A 10 6.26 -12.84 13.93
C GLY A 10 5.68 -11.42 14.06
N THR A 11 4.42 -11.19 13.69
CA THR A 11 3.70 -9.94 13.98
C THR A 11 2.48 -10.21 14.87
N THR A 12 2.18 -9.28 15.78
CA THR A 12 1.01 -9.35 16.67
C THR A 12 -0.26 -8.74 16.06
N ASN A 13 -0.24 -8.37 14.78
CA ASN A 13 -1.33 -7.63 14.13
C ASN A 13 -2.50 -8.50 13.68
N GLY A 14 -2.48 -9.80 13.98
CA GLY A 14 -3.46 -10.77 13.50
C GLY A 14 -3.35 -11.01 12.01
N ALA A 15 -3.96 -12.09 11.52
CA ALA A 15 -4.04 -12.32 10.08
C ALA A 15 -4.95 -11.26 9.45
N ASN A 16 -4.38 -10.44 8.57
CA ASN A 16 -5.16 -9.53 7.73
C ASN A 16 -6.15 -10.36 6.90
N PRO A 17 -7.46 -10.03 6.85
CA PRO A 17 -8.41 -10.79 6.03
C PRO A 17 -8.12 -10.65 4.52
N TYR A 18 -7.48 -9.54 4.15
CA TYR A 18 -7.03 -9.25 2.79
C TYR A 18 -5.69 -8.54 2.81
N ASP A 19 -4.95 -8.72 1.72
CA ASP A 19 -3.73 -8.01 1.42
C ASP A 19 -3.90 -7.11 0.20
N VAL A 20 -3.32 -5.92 0.25
CA VAL A 20 -3.51 -4.87 -0.76
C VAL A 20 -2.18 -4.46 -1.36
N VAL A 21 -2.19 -4.32 -2.69
CA VAL A 21 -1.14 -3.64 -3.45
C VAL A 21 -1.73 -2.43 -4.17
N ILE A 22 -1.14 -1.26 -3.98
CA ILE A 22 -1.40 -0.06 -4.78
C ILE A 22 -0.13 0.24 -5.58
N SER A 23 -0.27 0.41 -6.88
CA SER A 23 0.81 0.81 -7.77
C SER A 23 0.31 1.86 -8.74
N ILE A 24 0.89 3.05 -8.67
CA ILE A 24 0.62 4.19 -9.53
C ILE A 24 1.98 4.78 -9.92
N GLY A 25 2.29 4.76 -11.21
CA GLY A 25 3.60 5.17 -11.71
C GLY A 25 4.73 4.29 -11.17
N THR A 26 5.95 4.82 -11.16
CA THR A 26 7.17 4.12 -10.69
C THR A 26 7.98 5.05 -9.79
N PRO A 27 7.59 5.23 -8.52
CA PRO A 27 8.10 6.29 -7.64
C PRO A 27 9.61 6.27 -7.38
N ILE A 28 10.26 5.11 -7.56
CA ILE A 28 11.71 4.96 -7.39
C ILE A 28 12.47 5.34 -8.67
N SER A 29 12.05 4.83 -9.83
CA SER A 29 12.78 5.01 -11.10
C SER A 29 12.35 6.24 -11.89
N ASN A 30 11.12 6.73 -11.70
CA ASN A 30 10.59 7.92 -12.35
C ASN A 30 9.70 8.69 -11.35
N PRO A 31 10.30 9.50 -10.46
CA PRO A 31 9.58 10.17 -9.41
C PRO A 31 8.72 11.30 -9.95
N VAL A 32 7.40 11.09 -9.88
CA VAL A 32 6.37 12.04 -10.29
C VAL A 32 5.43 12.24 -9.11
N ALA A 33 5.02 13.48 -8.85
CA ALA A 33 4.06 13.80 -7.81
C ALA A 33 2.79 12.95 -7.98
N GLY A 34 2.39 12.27 -6.90
CA GLY A 34 1.24 11.37 -6.91
C GLY A 34 1.57 9.90 -7.21
N SER A 35 2.77 9.57 -7.67
CA SER A 35 3.23 8.18 -7.78
C SER A 35 3.33 7.52 -6.41
N ILE A 36 2.88 6.27 -6.32
CA ILE A 36 2.89 5.46 -5.10
C ILE A 36 3.04 3.98 -5.44
N SER A 37 3.87 3.30 -4.66
CA SER A 37 3.93 1.84 -4.57
C SER A 37 3.69 1.49 -3.11
N TYR A 38 2.65 0.72 -2.81
CA TYR A 38 2.26 0.39 -1.45
C TYR A 38 1.87 -1.07 -1.36
N VAL A 39 2.35 -1.75 -0.33
CA VAL A 39 1.96 -3.11 0.00
C VAL A 39 1.66 -3.24 1.49
N THR A 40 0.62 -4.00 1.82
CA THR A 40 0.26 -4.32 3.21
C THR A 40 1.15 -5.40 3.81
N ASN A 41 1.69 -6.29 2.98
CA ASN A 41 2.57 -7.40 3.40
C ASN A 41 3.81 -7.47 2.50
N ARG A 42 4.96 -7.75 3.11
CA ARG A 42 6.25 -7.87 2.42
C ARG A 42 6.29 -8.94 1.34
N TYR A 43 5.51 -10.00 1.49
CA TYR A 43 5.39 -11.08 0.50
C TYR A 43 4.83 -10.60 -0.85
N LEU A 44 4.15 -9.44 -0.88
CA LEU A 44 3.61 -8.82 -2.08
C LEU A 44 4.66 -8.02 -2.89
N ASN A 45 5.90 -7.95 -2.43
CA ASN A 45 6.98 -7.21 -3.11
C ASN A 45 7.16 -7.54 -4.62
N PRO A 46 6.92 -8.78 -5.10
CA PRO A 46 6.96 -9.08 -6.54
C PRO A 46 6.06 -8.18 -7.39
N PHE A 47 4.92 -7.74 -6.86
CA PHE A 47 3.96 -6.91 -7.61
C PHE A 47 4.40 -5.45 -7.77
N ILE A 48 5.41 -5.01 -7.02
CA ILE A 48 5.93 -3.63 -7.10
C ILE A 48 7.36 -3.56 -7.61
N SER A 49 8.25 -4.48 -7.20
CA SER A 49 9.67 -4.45 -7.54
C SER A 49 10.13 -5.63 -8.40
N GLY A 50 9.26 -6.61 -8.64
CA GLY A 50 9.61 -7.86 -9.33
C GLY A 50 10.50 -8.80 -8.51
N ARG A 51 10.88 -8.44 -7.27
CA ARG A 51 11.73 -9.26 -6.42
C ARG A 51 10.90 -10.10 -5.46
N ARG A 52 11.10 -11.42 -5.50
CA ARG A 52 10.54 -12.36 -4.51
C ARG A 52 11.13 -12.08 -3.14
N ASP A 53 10.25 -12.00 -2.15
CA ASP A 53 10.60 -11.94 -0.74
C ASP A 53 9.72 -12.96 -0.01
N LEU A 54 10.34 -13.90 0.70
CA LEU A 54 9.61 -14.96 1.42
C LEU A 54 9.15 -14.49 2.80
N THR A 55 9.57 -13.30 3.23
CA THR A 55 9.16 -12.71 4.50
C THR A 55 7.70 -12.28 4.42
N ARG A 56 6.90 -12.71 5.39
CA ARG A 56 5.46 -12.41 5.46
C ARG A 56 5.14 -11.32 6.47
N LEU A 57 6.00 -10.31 6.57
CA LEU A 57 5.86 -9.22 7.53
C LEU A 57 4.73 -8.28 7.09
N ASP A 58 3.74 -8.08 7.96
CA ASP A 58 2.67 -7.09 7.74
C ASP A 58 3.13 -5.69 8.11
N PHE A 59 2.91 -4.74 7.22
CA PHE A 59 3.14 -3.31 7.45
C PHE A 59 1.86 -2.52 7.71
N ALA A 60 0.72 -3.20 7.67
CA ALA A 60 -0.60 -2.60 7.79
C ALA A 60 -1.54 -3.53 8.55
N ARG A 61 -2.51 -2.93 9.24
CA ARG A 61 -3.70 -3.60 9.76
C ARG A 61 -4.82 -3.45 8.76
N VAL A 62 -5.40 -4.56 8.35
CA VAL A 62 -6.51 -4.60 7.40
C VAL A 62 -7.76 -5.11 8.12
N SER A 63 -8.87 -4.40 7.95
CA SER A 63 -10.19 -4.87 8.36
C SER A 63 -11.12 -4.84 7.16
N ALA A 64 -12.13 -5.70 7.19
CA ALA A 64 -13.09 -5.78 6.10
C ALA A 64 -14.52 -6.01 6.61
N THR A 65 -15.46 -5.42 5.89
CA THR A 65 -16.89 -5.72 5.96
C THR A 65 -17.33 -6.33 4.63
N SER A 66 -18.63 -6.55 4.45
CA SER A 66 -19.18 -7.12 3.20
C SER A 66 -18.84 -6.31 1.95
N ASN A 67 -18.66 -5.00 2.06
CA ASN A 67 -18.44 -4.11 0.92
C ASN A 67 -17.28 -3.13 1.10
N THR A 68 -16.57 -3.15 2.23
CA THR A 68 -15.51 -2.19 2.50
C THR A 68 -14.26 -2.91 2.99
N VAL A 69 -13.10 -2.55 2.43
CA VAL A 69 -11.78 -2.91 2.96
C VAL A 69 -11.11 -1.66 3.48
N THR A 70 -10.72 -1.67 4.75
CA THR A 70 -10.00 -0.57 5.40
C THR A 70 -8.58 -1.02 5.71
N VAL A 71 -7.61 -0.21 5.31
CA VAL A 71 -6.19 -0.43 5.53
C VAL A 71 -5.66 0.71 6.35
N ASN A 72 -5.01 0.40 7.46
CA ASN A 72 -4.29 1.36 8.28
C ASN A 72 -2.81 0.97 8.33
N VAL A 73 -1.91 1.92 8.08
CA VAL A 73 -0.48 1.72 8.27
C VAL A 73 -0.24 1.29 9.71
N ASP A 74 0.50 0.21 9.91
CA ASP A 74 0.93 -0.16 11.25
C ASP A 74 2.14 0.68 11.65
N THR A 75 1.91 1.66 12.52
CA THR A 75 2.93 2.61 12.94
C THR A 75 4.10 1.95 13.69
N SER A 76 3.91 0.79 14.32
CA SER A 76 5.03 0.04 14.94
C SER A 76 5.99 -0.59 13.93
N LEU A 77 5.53 -0.84 12.70
CA LEU A 77 6.30 -1.51 11.65
C LEU A 77 6.56 -0.61 10.43
N ALA A 78 6.02 0.61 10.41
CA ALA A 78 6.14 1.53 9.30
C ALA A 78 7.59 1.82 8.89
N ALA A 79 8.50 1.97 9.86
CA ALA A 79 9.92 2.19 9.60
C ALA A 79 10.61 1.00 8.89
N ALA A 80 10.08 -0.22 9.05
CA ALA A 80 10.56 -1.41 8.35
C ALA A 80 10.00 -1.54 6.93
N ASN A 81 8.95 -0.78 6.58
CA ASN A 81 8.33 -0.81 5.25
C ASN A 81 9.09 0.07 4.25
N GLN A 82 10.32 -0.33 3.93
CA GLN A 82 11.16 0.40 2.96
C GLN A 82 10.75 0.16 1.50
N ILE A 83 9.90 -0.84 1.25
CA ILE A 83 9.44 -1.19 -0.10
C ILE A 83 8.24 -0.35 -0.53
N SER A 84 7.43 0.13 0.41
CA SER A 84 6.33 1.05 0.11
C SER A 84 6.84 2.49 0.11
N VAL A 85 6.58 3.21 -0.96
CA VAL A 85 7.08 4.56 -1.20
C VAL A 85 6.10 5.41 -2.00
N PHE A 86 6.15 6.72 -1.84
CA PHE A 86 5.46 7.67 -2.71
C PHE A 86 6.29 8.94 -2.94
N ASN A 87 5.92 9.72 -3.96
CA ASN A 87 6.48 11.05 -4.20
C ASN A 87 5.40 12.13 -4.05
N ALA A 88 5.71 13.15 -3.24
CA ALA A 88 4.88 14.34 -3.12
C ALA A 88 5.22 15.43 -4.17
N ARG A 89 6.35 15.29 -4.87
CA ARG A 89 6.87 16.25 -5.86
C ARG A 89 7.45 15.49 -7.06
N SER A 90 7.59 16.18 -8.19
CA SER A 90 8.20 15.65 -9.42
C SER A 90 9.60 16.23 -9.64
N GLY A 91 10.40 15.56 -10.48
CA GLY A 91 11.65 16.10 -11.02
C GLY A 91 12.91 15.75 -10.21
N LEU A 92 14.02 16.43 -10.52
CA LEU A 92 15.35 16.08 -10.01
C LEU A 92 15.48 16.18 -8.48
N THR A 93 14.65 16.99 -7.84
CA THR A 93 14.62 17.20 -6.38
C THR A 93 13.44 16.48 -5.72
N ALA A 94 12.80 15.54 -6.42
CA ALA A 94 11.70 14.76 -5.87
C ALA A 94 12.21 13.89 -4.71
N ASN A 95 11.59 14.08 -3.55
CA ASN A 95 11.85 13.23 -2.39
C ASN A 95 11.01 11.96 -2.47
N ILE A 96 11.56 10.87 -1.95
CA ILE A 96 10.88 9.61 -1.70
C ILE A 96 10.46 9.57 -0.23
N TYR A 97 9.21 9.23 0.02
CA TYR A 97 8.66 9.10 1.37
C TYR A 97 8.15 7.69 1.61
N ASN A 98 8.50 7.09 2.73
CA ASN A 98 7.89 5.84 3.18
C ASN A 98 6.58 6.17 3.94
N PRO A 99 5.47 5.46 3.69
CA PRO A 99 4.24 5.58 4.48
C PRO A 99 4.53 5.38 5.97
N ALA A 100 4.20 6.37 6.80
CA ALA A 100 4.46 6.35 8.24
C ALA A 100 3.18 6.21 9.07
N THR A 101 2.10 6.91 8.67
CA THR A 101 0.80 6.87 9.34
C THR A 101 -0.35 7.04 8.33
N GLY A 102 -1.58 6.85 8.79
CA GLY A 102 -2.78 6.98 7.98
C GLY A 102 -3.14 5.67 7.29
N GLY A 103 -3.79 5.75 6.14
CA GLY A 103 -4.34 4.57 5.49
C GLY A 103 -5.27 4.91 4.33
N PHE A 104 -6.13 3.95 4.00
CA PHE A 104 -7.14 4.12 2.96
C PHE A 104 -8.31 3.17 3.17
N ASN A 105 -9.43 3.52 2.57
CA ASN A 105 -10.61 2.67 2.46
C ASN A 105 -10.95 2.43 1.00
N LEU A 106 -11.35 1.20 0.70
CA LEU A 106 -11.90 0.78 -0.59
C LEU A 106 -13.33 0.33 -0.39
N VAL A 107 -14.27 0.97 -1.06
CA VAL A 107 -15.68 0.62 -1.07
C VAL A 107 -16.00 -0.04 -2.40
N PHE A 108 -16.56 -1.24 -2.32
CA PHE A 108 -16.96 -2.07 -3.44
C PHE A 108 -18.46 -1.93 -3.65
N GLY A 109 -18.83 -1.22 -4.71
CA GLY A 109 -20.21 -1.05 -5.12
C GLY A 109 -20.72 -2.20 -5.97
N ASN A 110 -22.01 -2.13 -6.31
CA ASN A 110 -22.63 -3.06 -7.24
C ASN A 110 -21.92 -3.02 -8.61
N ASN A 111 -21.96 -4.14 -9.34
CA ASN A 111 -21.34 -4.29 -10.66
C ASN A 111 -19.81 -4.13 -10.67
N GLY A 112 -19.16 -4.37 -9.53
CA GLY A 112 -17.70 -4.32 -9.40
C GLY A 112 -17.13 -2.90 -9.42
N ALA A 113 -17.95 -1.87 -9.21
CA ALA A 113 -17.45 -0.50 -9.02
C ALA A 113 -16.58 -0.43 -7.75
N ILE A 114 -15.49 0.31 -7.81
CA ILE A 114 -14.61 0.55 -6.67
C ILE A 114 -14.48 2.06 -6.47
N SER A 115 -14.65 2.53 -5.25
CA SER A 115 -14.31 3.89 -4.85
C SER A 115 -13.47 3.86 -3.58
N GLY A 116 -12.78 4.95 -3.27
CA GLY A 116 -11.96 5.02 -2.06
C GLY A 116 -11.21 6.33 -1.91
N LYS A 117 -10.60 6.51 -0.75
CA LYS A 117 -9.72 7.64 -0.47
C LYS A 117 -8.46 7.13 0.21
N ILE A 118 -7.31 7.62 -0.25
CA ILE A 118 -6.02 7.44 0.40
C ILE A 118 -5.69 8.71 1.16
N VAL A 119 -5.32 8.57 2.43
CA VAL A 119 -4.80 9.64 3.27
C VAL A 119 -3.64 9.06 4.10
N ILE A 120 -2.42 9.31 3.65
CA ILE A 120 -1.20 8.82 4.29
C ILE A 120 -0.31 10.01 4.61
N THR A 121 0.40 9.95 5.73
CA THR A 121 1.56 10.81 5.96
C THR A 121 2.83 9.98 5.83
N GLY A 122 3.74 10.43 4.99
CA GLY A 122 5.03 9.79 4.78
C GLY A 122 6.15 10.46 5.55
N ARG A 123 7.24 9.72 5.74
CA ARG A 123 8.50 10.21 6.28
C ARG A 123 9.63 9.91 5.30
N ALA A 124 10.45 10.92 5.02
CA ALA A 124 11.66 10.77 4.23
C ALA A 124 12.69 9.95 5.03
N PRO A 125 13.27 8.89 4.46
CA PRO A 125 14.13 7.97 5.22
C PRO A 125 15.43 8.61 5.72
N VAL A 126 15.95 9.63 5.03
CA VAL A 126 17.21 10.30 5.40
C VAL A 126 16.99 11.54 6.27
N SER A 127 16.15 12.48 5.82
CA SER A 127 15.97 13.77 6.52
C SER A 127 14.92 13.73 7.63
N GLY A 128 14.09 12.68 7.69
CA GLY A 128 12.94 12.62 8.58
C GLY A 128 11.78 13.56 8.21
N GLY A 129 11.94 14.36 7.14
CA GLY A 129 10.91 15.29 6.67
C GLY A 129 9.60 14.58 6.33
N GLN A 130 8.48 15.23 6.58
CA GLN A 130 7.15 14.65 6.37
C GLN A 130 6.46 15.25 5.15
N ALA A 131 5.63 14.45 4.50
CA ALA A 131 4.75 14.91 3.43
C ALA A 131 3.42 14.16 3.45
N PRO A 132 2.29 14.83 3.18
CA PRO A 132 1.02 14.15 2.99
C PRO A 132 0.94 13.51 1.61
N TYR A 133 0.19 12.42 1.52
CA TYR A 133 -0.28 11.82 0.28
C TYR A 133 -1.80 11.68 0.36
N GLN A 134 -2.51 12.32 -0.57
CA GLN A 134 -3.96 12.23 -0.66
C GLN A 134 -4.35 11.89 -2.09
N ALA A 135 -5.21 10.89 -2.25
CA ALA A 135 -5.73 10.49 -3.55
C ALA A 135 -7.16 9.98 -3.43
N ILE A 136 -7.92 10.11 -4.51
CA ILE A 136 -9.23 9.49 -4.67
C ILE A 136 -9.06 8.29 -5.60
N ILE A 137 -9.62 7.16 -5.19
CA ILE A 137 -9.68 5.94 -5.99
C ILE A 137 -11.06 5.85 -6.60
N SER A 138 -11.13 5.62 -7.90
CA SER A 138 -12.35 5.29 -8.61
C SER A 138 -12.04 4.33 -9.75
N GLY A 139 -12.83 3.28 -9.92
CA GLY A 139 -12.61 2.34 -11.01
C GLY A 139 -13.59 1.17 -11.00
N LYS A 140 -13.24 0.12 -11.72
CA LYS A 140 -13.96 -1.15 -11.76
C LYS A 140 -13.01 -2.32 -11.54
N VAL A 141 -13.50 -3.37 -10.89
CA VAL A 141 -12.80 -4.65 -10.80
C VAL A 141 -12.59 -5.18 -12.22
N LYS A 142 -11.33 -5.28 -12.63
CA LYS A 142 -10.97 -5.79 -13.96
C LYS A 142 -10.93 -7.32 -14.00
N GLN A 143 -10.52 -7.95 -12.91
CA GLN A 143 -10.35 -9.39 -12.81
C GLN A 143 -10.56 -9.85 -11.37
N LYS A 144 -11.17 -11.03 -11.20
CA LYS A 144 -11.32 -11.74 -9.94
C LYS A 144 -10.88 -13.19 -10.16
N GLY A 145 -10.08 -13.75 -9.25
CA GLY A 145 -9.59 -15.12 -9.36
C GLY A 145 -8.40 -15.39 -8.44
N THR A 146 -7.79 -16.56 -8.60
CA THR A 146 -6.55 -16.94 -7.91
C THR A 146 -5.37 -16.35 -8.66
N PHE A 147 -4.51 -15.61 -7.96
CA PHE A 147 -3.26 -15.08 -8.51
C PHE A 147 -2.10 -15.86 -7.91
N THR A 148 -1.33 -16.56 -8.75
CA THR A 148 -0.12 -17.26 -8.33
C THR A 148 1.07 -16.31 -8.45
N LEU A 149 1.84 -16.20 -7.38
CA LEU A 149 3.05 -15.36 -7.27
C LEU A 149 4.30 -16.05 -7.80
#